data_AF-A0A970HBL7-F1
#
_entry.id   AF-A0A970HBL7-F1
#
_cell.length_a   1.000
_cell.length_b   1.000
_cell.length_c   1.000
_cell.angle_alpha   90.00
_cell.angle_beta   90.00
_cell.angle_gamma   90.00
#
_symmetry.space_group_name_H-M   'P 1'
#
loop_
_entity.id
_entity.type
_entity.pdbx_description
1 polymer ?
#
loop_
_entity_poly.entity_id
_entity_poly.type
_entity_poly.pdbx_seq_one_letter_code
_entity_poly.pdbx_strand_id
1 'polypeptide(L)'
;MLKADIYHYYALSDGKKRIYTNADEIEKDGSRGILSPQEVSYYSLYINGVLQPRTNYELFEGMLILKTEDVPIEGSTIVLSFVSIQGEKSLFEKTPILADKVFSQYMQTYYFNNIIKYIGEGKFKKIHFKPGYMIKNTLQVWDLEDADYKRVRFNLIIPYEIITSKKLIGGKLPPIGVDLVMYMPQIRDEFLYNIAVETRSTVCPPTIKIGYLLKFEVRVHVWIKSVGRIQVYIPTYNPSPKSNVLWGEGYQYNTVSDGIKRVYTNEDELLEYGNLGIPNPDEISFFNLYINDVLQPRNNYKVEEGRLTLLTEDVPLKGSPIILEYLKICNNGQLLKADVYHYNTVAKNKRVYTNEDELLEYGNRGILNPEEASYYNLFINGVLQPHSNYSIEAGRLELLTEELPIEGAPISLQYIYLKGG
;
A
#
# COMPACT_ATOMS: atom_id res chain seq x y z
N MET A 1 -17.03 -17.42 13.18
CA MET A 1 -15.67 -16.82 13.05
C MET A 1 -15.22 -16.98 11.62
N LEU A 2 -14.45 -16.04 11.08
CA LEU A 2 -13.79 -16.28 9.79
C LEU A 2 -12.73 -17.35 9.99
N LYS A 3 -12.62 -18.28 9.03
CA LYS A 3 -11.58 -19.31 9.05
C LYS A 3 -10.40 -18.85 8.21
N ALA A 4 -9.20 -19.19 8.67
CA ALA A 4 -7.98 -18.97 7.92
C ALA A 4 -7.34 -20.29 7.54
N ASP A 5 -6.83 -20.36 6.32
CA ASP A 5 -5.89 -21.37 5.87
C ASP A 5 -4.47 -20.89 6.18
N ILE A 6 -3.72 -21.69 6.94
CA ILE A 6 -2.34 -21.39 7.32
C ILE A 6 -1.43 -22.35 6.56
N TYR A 7 -0.44 -21.80 5.88
CA TYR A 7 0.57 -22.58 5.21
C TYR A 7 1.94 -22.02 5.52
N HIS A 8 2.86 -22.91 5.85
CA HIS A 8 4.23 -22.55 6.17
C HIS A 8 5.16 -23.15 5.13
N TYR A 9 5.90 -22.29 4.45
CA TYR A 9 7.04 -22.72 3.66
C TYR A 9 8.26 -22.82 4.59
N TYR A 10 8.93 -23.98 4.58
CA TYR A 10 10.10 -24.25 5.40
C TYR A 10 11.30 -24.55 4.50
N ALA A 11 12.43 -23.91 4.78
CA ALA A 11 13.71 -24.23 4.17
C ALA A 11 14.85 -24.17 5.20
N LEU A 12 15.99 -24.76 4.87
CA LEU A 12 17.23 -24.61 5.63
C LEU A 12 18.22 -23.78 4.83
N SER A 13 18.91 -22.87 5.51
CA SER A 13 20.00 -22.11 4.91
C SER A 13 21.20 -23.01 4.63
N ASP A 14 21.84 -22.79 3.48
CA ASP A 14 23.12 -23.40 3.11
C ASP A 14 24.33 -22.53 3.52
N GLY A 15 24.09 -21.43 4.24
CA GLY A 15 25.11 -20.47 4.64
C GLY A 15 25.68 -19.63 3.49
N LYS A 16 25.08 -19.67 2.30
CA LYS A 16 25.65 -19.08 1.07
C LYS A 16 24.66 -18.27 0.25
N LYS A 17 23.41 -18.72 0.13
CA LYS A 17 22.42 -18.08 -0.74
C LYS A 17 21.52 -17.09 0.01
N ARG A 18 21.04 -16.09 -0.74
CA ARG A 18 20.01 -15.11 -0.33
C ARG A 18 18.68 -15.32 -1.05
N ILE A 19 18.67 -16.22 -2.02
CA ILE A 19 17.49 -16.50 -2.84
C ILE A 19 17.02 -17.90 -2.50
N TYR A 20 15.75 -18.00 -2.12
CA TYR A 20 15.07 -19.26 -1.83
C TYR A 20 13.90 -19.41 -2.80
N THR A 21 13.68 -20.64 -3.26
CA THR A 21 12.68 -20.98 -4.27
C THR A 21 11.89 -22.20 -3.84
N ASN A 22 10.85 -22.56 -4.57
CA ASN A 22 10.08 -23.77 -4.29
C ASN A 22 10.92 -25.05 -4.20
N ALA A 23 12.08 -25.10 -4.87
CA ALA A 23 12.98 -26.26 -4.81
C ALA A 23 13.70 -26.42 -3.47
N ASP A 24 13.71 -25.38 -2.63
CA ASP A 24 14.34 -25.40 -1.32
C ASP A 24 13.34 -25.77 -0.20
N GLU A 25 12.07 -25.97 -0.55
CA GLU A 25 11.03 -26.37 0.40
C GLU A 25 11.32 -27.75 0.98
N ILE A 26 11.25 -27.84 2.31
CA ILE A 26 11.25 -29.10 3.03
C ILE A 26 9.78 -29.53 3.17
N GLU A 27 9.40 -30.55 2.41
CA GLU A 27 8.01 -31.02 2.26
C GLU A 27 7.48 -31.79 3.51
N LYS A 28 7.63 -31.23 4.72
CA LYS A 28 7.07 -31.81 5.97
C LYS A 28 5.60 -31.44 6.20
N ASP A 29 5.17 -30.26 5.74
CA ASP A 29 3.84 -29.68 6.03
C ASP A 29 3.05 -29.26 4.77
N GLY A 30 3.59 -29.54 3.59
CA GLY A 30 2.99 -29.19 2.30
C GLY A 30 4.05 -29.12 1.20
N SER A 31 3.58 -28.88 -0.03
CA SER A 31 4.42 -28.69 -1.22
C SER A 31 3.83 -27.61 -2.13
N ARG A 32 3.27 -26.56 -1.51
CA ARG A 32 2.62 -25.45 -2.23
C ARG A 32 3.65 -24.44 -2.76
N GLY A 33 4.92 -24.54 -2.34
CA GLY A 33 5.94 -23.55 -2.64
C GLY A 33 5.67 -22.20 -1.99
N ILE A 34 6.48 -21.22 -2.35
CA ILE A 34 6.32 -19.83 -1.93
C ILE A 34 5.08 -19.25 -2.62
N LEU A 35 4.03 -18.97 -1.84
CA LEU A 35 2.76 -18.46 -2.37
C LEU A 35 2.89 -17.02 -2.87
N SER A 36 2.03 -16.65 -3.81
CA SER A 36 1.90 -15.26 -4.26
C SER A 36 1.48 -14.35 -3.10
N PRO A 37 2.23 -13.28 -2.80
CA PRO A 37 1.85 -12.27 -1.81
C PRO A 37 0.50 -11.62 -2.10
N GLN A 38 0.04 -11.64 -3.36
CA GLN A 38 -1.25 -11.06 -3.76
C GLN A 38 -2.44 -11.99 -3.52
N GLU A 39 -2.21 -13.27 -3.22
CA GLU A 39 -3.26 -14.28 -3.07
C GLU A 39 -3.48 -14.74 -1.62
N VAL A 40 -2.70 -14.22 -0.68
CA VAL A 40 -2.80 -14.47 0.76
C VAL A 40 -3.27 -13.22 1.51
N SER A 41 -3.76 -13.36 2.73
CA SER A 41 -4.15 -12.20 3.54
C SER A 41 -2.93 -11.46 4.05
N TYR A 42 -1.97 -12.18 4.63
CA TYR A 42 -0.70 -11.61 5.03
C TYR A 42 0.35 -12.73 5.15
N TYR A 43 1.60 -12.32 5.30
CA TYR A 43 2.71 -13.24 5.53
C TYR A 43 3.76 -12.60 6.44
N SER A 44 4.51 -13.47 7.12
CA SER A 44 5.63 -13.12 7.99
C SER A 44 6.81 -14.07 7.73
N LEU A 45 8.02 -13.52 7.67
CA LEU A 45 9.26 -14.27 7.49
C LEU A 45 9.98 -14.39 8.83
N TYR A 46 10.34 -15.61 9.21
CA TYR A 46 11.18 -15.89 10.37
C TYR A 46 12.48 -16.55 9.90
N ILE A 47 13.61 -16.06 10.39
CA ILE A 47 14.93 -16.66 10.16
C ILE A 47 15.48 -17.04 11.52
N ASN A 48 15.76 -18.33 11.74
CA ASN A 48 16.18 -18.86 13.03
C ASN A 48 15.25 -18.47 14.20
N GLY A 49 13.93 -18.41 13.95
CA GLY A 49 12.93 -17.95 14.92
C GLY A 49 12.78 -16.43 15.04
N VAL A 50 13.68 -15.64 14.45
CA VAL A 50 13.64 -14.17 14.49
C VAL A 50 12.73 -13.63 13.39
N LEU A 51 11.69 -12.87 13.78
CA LEU A 51 10.83 -12.16 12.82
C LEU A 51 11.65 -11.15 12.02
N GLN A 52 11.61 -11.26 10.69
CA GLN A 52 12.39 -10.42 9.81
C GLN A 52 11.63 -9.16 9.37
N PRO A 53 12.29 -7.99 9.41
CA PRO A 53 11.75 -6.77 8.84
C PRO A 53 11.35 -6.88 7.37
N ARG A 54 10.20 -6.30 6.98
CA ARG A 54 9.74 -6.30 5.57
C ARG A 54 10.72 -5.62 4.61
N THR A 55 11.53 -4.67 5.07
CA THR A 55 12.57 -4.02 4.25
C THR A 55 13.73 -4.98 3.93
N ASN A 56 13.95 -6.00 4.75
CA ASN A 56 15.04 -6.96 4.63
C ASN A 56 14.80 -8.05 3.58
N TYR A 57 13.62 -8.12 2.97
CA TYR A 57 13.34 -9.13 1.96
C TYR A 57 12.31 -8.69 0.93
N GLU A 58 12.29 -9.41 -0.18
CA GLU A 58 11.32 -9.30 -1.25
C GLU A 58 10.70 -10.66 -1.52
N LEU A 59 9.39 -10.68 -1.72
CA LEU A 59 8.63 -11.90 -1.91
C LEU A 59 7.87 -11.83 -3.22
N PHE A 60 8.01 -12.87 -4.02
CA PHE A 60 7.27 -13.11 -5.25
C PHE A 60 6.71 -14.53 -5.19
N GLU A 61 5.70 -14.82 -6.01
CA GLU A 61 5.29 -16.20 -6.21
C GLU A 61 6.50 -17.04 -6.64
N GLY A 62 6.76 -18.13 -5.92
CA GLY A 62 7.86 -19.05 -6.17
C GLY A 62 9.25 -18.60 -5.70
N MET A 63 9.41 -17.39 -5.13
CA MET A 63 10.73 -16.83 -4.85
C MET A 63 10.76 -15.84 -3.67
N LEU A 64 11.70 -16.07 -2.74
CA LEU A 64 12.07 -15.17 -1.65
C LEU A 64 13.50 -14.64 -1.91
N ILE A 65 13.69 -13.33 -1.80
CA ILE A 65 15.00 -12.66 -1.92
C ILE A 65 15.30 -11.94 -0.61
N LEU A 66 16.40 -12.30 0.06
CA LEU A 66 16.93 -11.57 1.21
C LEU A 66 17.80 -10.40 0.72
N LYS A 67 17.54 -9.21 1.26
CA LYS A 67 18.22 -7.95 0.92
C LYS A 67 19.33 -7.58 1.90
N THR A 68 19.51 -8.37 2.95
CA THR A 68 20.58 -8.19 3.95
C THR A 68 21.95 -8.48 3.36
N GLU A 69 22.98 -7.79 3.86
CA GLU A 69 24.37 -8.09 3.51
C GLU A 69 24.77 -9.47 4.01
N ASP A 70 24.32 -9.87 5.20
CA ASP A 70 24.61 -11.21 5.71
C ASP A 70 23.68 -12.26 5.13
N VAL A 71 24.21 -13.47 4.96
CA VAL A 71 23.45 -14.68 4.64
C VAL A 71 23.05 -15.38 5.94
N PRO A 72 21.87 -16.03 6.00
CA PRO A 72 21.50 -16.80 7.16
C PRO A 72 22.51 -17.91 7.44
N ILE A 73 22.79 -18.18 8.71
CA ILE A 73 23.78 -19.19 9.14
C ILE A 73 23.42 -20.57 8.57
N GLU A 74 24.42 -21.35 8.15
CA GLU A 74 24.21 -22.71 7.65
C GLU A 74 23.40 -23.54 8.66
N GLY A 75 22.35 -24.21 8.18
CA GLY A 75 21.42 -24.99 9.00
C GLY A 75 20.36 -24.17 9.75
N SER A 76 20.40 -22.83 9.71
CA SER A 76 19.31 -22.03 10.28
C SER A 76 18.02 -22.20 9.49
N THR A 77 16.89 -22.20 10.20
CA THR A 77 15.55 -22.31 9.58
C THR A 77 15.14 -21.02 8.89
N ILE A 78 14.53 -21.15 7.72
CA ILE A 78 13.84 -20.09 6.99
C ILE A 78 12.37 -20.48 6.93
N VAL A 79 11.50 -19.68 7.55
CA VAL A 79 10.07 -19.97 7.66
C VAL A 79 9.27 -18.80 7.12
N LEU A 80 8.52 -19.03 6.05
CA LEU A 80 7.50 -18.08 5.59
C LEU A 80 6.14 -18.59 6.06
N SER A 81 5.49 -17.86 6.97
CA SER A 81 4.13 -18.14 7.38
C SER A 81 3.16 -17.34 6.51
N PHE A 82 2.29 -18.03 5.78
CA PHE A 82 1.24 -17.46 4.96
C PHE A 82 -0.11 -17.69 5.63
N VAL A 83 -0.89 -16.62 5.79
CA VAL A 83 -2.23 -16.67 6.37
C VAL A 83 -3.24 -16.21 5.34
N SER A 84 -4.22 -17.05 5.04
CA SER A 84 -5.28 -16.79 4.05
C SER A 84 -6.64 -16.84 4.72
N ILE A 85 -7.18 -15.68 5.09
CA ILE A 85 -8.48 -15.54 5.74
C ILE A 85 -9.56 -15.43 4.67
N GLN A 86 -10.48 -16.39 4.65
CA GLN A 86 -11.60 -16.36 3.72
C GLN A 86 -12.64 -15.34 4.20
N GLY A 87 -12.92 -14.34 3.36
CA GLY A 87 -13.97 -13.34 3.56
C GLY A 87 -15.29 -13.72 2.89
N GLU A 88 -16.24 -12.79 2.98
CA GLU A 88 -17.45 -12.89 2.18
C GLU A 88 -17.14 -12.68 0.69
N LYS A 89 -17.91 -13.33 -0.16
CA LYS A 89 -17.75 -13.31 -1.61
C LYS A 89 -18.11 -11.93 -2.15
N SER A 90 -17.12 -11.06 -2.35
CA SER A 90 -17.34 -9.78 -3.03
C SER A 90 -17.56 -10.05 -4.53
N LEU A 91 -18.74 -9.67 -5.03
CA LEU A 91 -19.05 -9.69 -6.46
C LEU A 91 -18.40 -8.51 -7.21
N PHE A 92 -17.68 -7.64 -6.50
CA PHE A 92 -16.99 -6.50 -7.07
C PHE A 92 -15.49 -6.59 -6.82
N GLU A 93 -14.69 -6.49 -7.88
CA GLU A 93 -13.24 -6.42 -7.82
C GLU A 93 -12.75 -5.01 -8.19
N LYS A 94 -11.56 -4.63 -7.72
CA LYS A 94 -10.93 -3.37 -8.10
C LYS A 94 -10.15 -3.58 -9.40
N THR A 95 -10.66 -3.06 -10.52
CA THR A 95 -9.95 -3.11 -11.80
C THR A 95 -9.18 -1.81 -12.05
N PRO A 96 -7.87 -1.89 -12.38
CA PRO A 96 -7.12 -0.72 -12.79
C PRO A 96 -7.55 -0.25 -14.19
N ILE A 97 -7.77 1.05 -14.34
CA ILE A 97 -7.95 1.73 -15.62
C ILE A 97 -6.92 2.85 -15.78
N LEU A 98 -6.57 3.16 -17.02
CA LEU A 98 -5.79 4.37 -17.35
C LEU A 98 -6.76 5.51 -17.68
N ALA A 99 -6.60 6.64 -17.00
CA ALA A 99 -7.43 7.83 -17.19
C ALA A 99 -6.58 9.09 -17.27
N ASP A 100 -7.02 10.07 -18.06
CA ASP A 100 -6.39 11.39 -18.11
C ASP A 100 -6.93 12.27 -16.97
N LYS A 101 -6.04 12.68 -16.05
CA LYS A 101 -6.37 13.59 -14.94
C LYS A 101 -5.91 15.01 -15.26
N VAL A 102 -6.80 15.98 -15.08
CA VAL A 102 -6.44 17.40 -15.08
C VAL A 102 -5.88 17.75 -13.69
N PHE A 103 -4.60 18.09 -13.61
CA PHE A 103 -3.91 18.42 -12.37
C PHE A 103 -4.11 19.89 -11.98
N SER A 104 -4.08 20.77 -12.98
CA SER A 104 -4.30 22.20 -12.80
C SER A 104 -4.92 22.80 -14.05
N GLN A 105 -5.67 23.89 -13.87
CA GLN A 105 -6.32 24.62 -14.94
C GLN A 105 -6.25 26.12 -14.68
N TYR A 106 -5.83 26.87 -15.70
CA TYR A 106 -5.73 28.32 -15.67
C TYR A 106 -6.52 28.93 -16.81
N MET A 107 -7.20 30.06 -16.58
CA MET A 107 -7.94 30.78 -17.60
C MET A 107 -7.33 32.16 -17.82
N GLN A 108 -7.04 32.51 -19.08
CA GLN A 108 -6.57 33.84 -19.49
C GLN A 108 -7.52 34.44 -20.52
N THR A 109 -7.66 35.77 -20.52
CA THR A 109 -8.54 36.50 -21.44
C THR A 109 -7.72 37.44 -22.32
N TYR A 110 -7.94 37.37 -23.63
CA TYR A 110 -7.26 38.17 -24.64
C TYR A 110 -8.24 38.99 -25.47
N TYR A 111 -7.87 40.21 -25.80
CA TYR A 111 -8.66 41.12 -26.61
C TYR A 111 -7.92 41.44 -27.91
N PHE A 112 -8.60 41.26 -29.02
CA PHE A 112 -8.12 41.63 -30.35
C PHE A 112 -8.94 42.79 -30.87
N ASN A 113 -8.31 43.95 -30.93
CA ASN A 113 -8.93 45.16 -31.42
C ASN A 113 -8.57 45.37 -32.89
N ASN A 114 -9.45 46.05 -33.63
CA ASN A 114 -9.20 46.47 -35.02
C ASN A 114 -8.83 45.33 -35.99
N ILE A 115 -9.46 44.15 -35.90
CA ILE A 115 -9.26 43.12 -36.93
C ILE A 115 -9.98 43.58 -38.21
N ILE A 116 -9.21 43.75 -39.29
CA ILE A 116 -9.71 44.18 -40.60
C ILE A 116 -9.53 43.03 -41.59
N LYS A 117 -10.61 42.66 -42.29
CA LYS A 117 -10.58 41.61 -43.32
C LYS A 117 -11.36 42.01 -44.57
N TYR A 118 -10.79 41.74 -45.74
CA TYR A 118 -11.50 41.89 -47.01
C TYR A 118 -12.59 40.82 -47.16
N ILE A 119 -13.84 41.25 -47.25
CA ILE A 119 -15.01 40.37 -47.41
C ILE A 119 -15.67 40.47 -48.79
N GLY A 120 -15.27 41.44 -49.61
CA GLY A 120 -15.86 41.69 -50.93
C GLY A 120 -17.30 42.20 -50.85
N GLU A 121 -18.06 42.00 -51.92
CA GLU A 121 -19.42 42.55 -52.06
C GLU A 121 -20.48 41.89 -51.17
N GLY A 122 -20.25 40.66 -50.69
CA GLY A 122 -21.24 39.89 -49.94
C GLY A 122 -21.75 40.61 -48.67
N LYS A 123 -23.03 40.42 -48.33
CA LYS A 123 -23.58 40.89 -47.05
C LYS A 123 -23.02 40.03 -45.92
N PHE A 124 -22.49 40.67 -44.87
CA PHE A 124 -21.98 39.98 -43.67
C PHE A 124 -23.14 39.28 -42.93
N LYS A 125 -22.92 38.04 -42.46
CA LYS A 125 -23.90 37.30 -41.65
C LYS A 125 -23.38 37.03 -40.25
N LYS A 126 -22.29 36.28 -40.11
CA LYS A 126 -21.68 35.93 -38.81
C LYS A 126 -20.20 35.56 -38.96
N ILE A 127 -19.49 35.55 -37.84
CA ILE A 127 -18.14 34.99 -37.71
C ILE A 127 -18.24 33.69 -36.91
N HIS A 128 -17.63 32.62 -37.41
CA HIS A 128 -17.54 31.34 -36.73
C HIS A 128 -16.08 31.07 -36.34
N PHE A 129 -15.81 30.83 -35.06
CA PHE A 129 -14.47 30.47 -34.56
C PHE A 129 -14.32 28.96 -34.45
N LYS A 130 -13.15 28.47 -34.84
CA LYS A 130 -12.74 27.07 -34.65
C LYS A 130 -11.93 26.94 -33.35
N PRO A 131 -11.79 25.73 -32.78
CA PRO A 131 -10.91 25.51 -31.64
C PRO A 131 -9.50 26.03 -31.93
N GLY A 132 -8.94 26.80 -30.99
CA GLY A 132 -7.56 27.20 -31.03
C GLY A 132 -6.63 26.02 -30.82
N TYR A 133 -5.44 26.09 -31.42
CA TYR A 133 -4.42 25.05 -31.28
C TYR A 133 -3.04 25.67 -31.04
N MET A 134 -2.23 24.98 -30.25
CA MET A 134 -0.84 25.38 -30.03
C MET A 134 -0.05 25.26 -31.34
N ILE A 135 0.75 26.26 -31.65
CA ILE A 135 1.65 26.22 -32.80
C ILE A 135 2.72 25.16 -32.53
N LYS A 136 2.90 24.25 -33.48
CA LYS A 136 3.90 23.19 -33.40
C LYS A 136 5.30 23.78 -33.11
N ASN A 137 6.06 23.11 -32.25
CA ASN A 137 7.41 23.49 -31.83
C ASN A 137 7.53 24.84 -31.08
N THR A 138 6.43 25.36 -30.51
CA THR A 138 6.50 26.56 -29.66
C THR A 138 6.39 26.28 -28.17
N LEU A 139 5.99 25.06 -27.78
CA LEU A 139 5.87 24.67 -26.38
C LEU A 139 7.25 24.52 -25.74
N GLN A 140 7.46 25.24 -24.66
CA GLN A 140 8.64 25.20 -23.81
C GLN A 140 8.20 25.11 -22.35
N VAL A 141 8.81 24.20 -21.60
CA VAL A 141 8.52 23.95 -20.19
C VAL A 141 9.85 23.97 -19.43
N TRP A 142 9.92 24.75 -18.35
CA TRP A 142 11.10 24.84 -17.48
C TRP A 142 10.73 24.49 -16.04
N ASP A 143 11.65 23.82 -15.37
CA ASP A 143 11.61 23.62 -13.92
C ASP A 143 11.88 24.93 -13.17
N LEU A 144 11.29 25.06 -11.99
CA LEU A 144 11.49 26.16 -11.06
C LEU A 144 12.09 25.64 -9.76
N GLU A 145 12.41 26.54 -8.82
CA GLU A 145 12.94 26.18 -7.49
C GLU A 145 11.97 25.26 -6.72
N ASP A 146 10.67 25.53 -6.82
CA ASP A 146 9.62 24.62 -6.36
C ASP A 146 9.34 23.57 -7.43
N ALA A 147 9.71 22.32 -7.12
CA ALA A 147 9.64 21.19 -8.04
C ALA A 147 8.21 20.89 -8.52
N ASP A 148 7.19 21.31 -7.77
CA ASP A 148 5.78 21.10 -8.15
C ASP A 148 5.25 22.14 -9.15
N TYR A 149 6.05 23.14 -9.49
CA TYR A 149 5.67 24.19 -10.43
C TYR A 149 6.63 24.28 -11.61
N LYS A 150 6.06 24.46 -12.80
CA LYS A 150 6.82 24.62 -14.04
C LYS A 150 6.38 25.87 -14.78
N ARG A 151 7.32 26.58 -15.40
CA ARG A 151 6.99 27.69 -16.31
C ARG A 151 6.69 27.11 -17.69
N VAL A 152 5.53 27.44 -18.24
CA VAL A 152 5.04 26.94 -19.53
C VAL A 152 4.86 28.12 -20.48
N ARG A 153 5.52 28.04 -21.64
CA ARG A 153 5.39 29.01 -22.74
C ARG A 153 5.01 28.34 -24.03
N PHE A 154 4.10 28.94 -24.79
CA PHE A 154 3.78 28.51 -26.16
C PHE A 154 3.04 29.61 -26.91
N ASN A 155 2.94 29.46 -28.23
CA ASN A 155 2.09 30.31 -29.06
C ASN A 155 0.81 29.57 -29.46
N LEU A 156 -0.32 30.25 -29.40
CA LEU A 156 -1.65 29.74 -29.72
C LEU A 156 -2.22 30.49 -30.92
N ILE A 157 -2.85 29.77 -31.85
CA ILE A 157 -3.59 30.36 -32.98
C ILE A 157 -5.05 29.94 -32.93
N ILE A 158 -5.94 30.88 -33.24
CA ILE A 158 -7.39 30.64 -33.32
C ILE A 158 -7.86 30.95 -34.74
N PRO A 159 -8.25 29.93 -35.52
CA PRO A 159 -8.85 30.13 -36.83
C PRO A 159 -10.29 30.62 -36.72
N TYR A 160 -10.72 31.37 -37.72
CA TYR A 160 -12.12 31.77 -37.87
C TYR A 160 -12.54 31.77 -39.34
N GLU A 161 -13.86 31.75 -39.55
CA GLU A 161 -14.50 31.82 -40.86
C GLU A 161 -15.57 32.91 -40.83
N ILE A 162 -15.47 33.86 -41.76
CA ILE A 162 -16.48 34.88 -41.97
C ILE A 162 -17.47 34.34 -43.00
N ILE A 163 -18.74 34.27 -42.59
CA ILE A 163 -19.83 33.81 -43.44
C ILE A 163 -20.52 35.03 -44.03
N THR A 164 -20.53 35.11 -45.36
CA THR A 164 -21.24 36.17 -46.11
C THR A 164 -22.39 35.57 -46.93
N SER A 165 -23.16 36.41 -47.61
CA SER A 165 -24.19 35.96 -48.55
C SER A 165 -23.65 35.25 -49.81
N LYS A 166 -22.38 35.50 -50.20
CA LYS A 166 -21.80 34.97 -51.44
C LYS A 166 -20.76 33.86 -51.20
N LYS A 167 -19.92 34.01 -50.16
CA LYS A 167 -18.78 33.11 -49.91
C LYS A 167 -18.41 33.00 -48.43
N LEU A 168 -17.63 31.98 -48.12
CA LEU A 168 -16.97 31.78 -46.83
C LEU A 168 -15.51 32.24 -46.93
N ILE A 169 -15.03 32.96 -45.90
CA ILE A 169 -13.71 33.60 -45.93
C ILE A 169 -12.95 33.20 -44.67
N GLY A 170 -11.88 32.43 -44.85
CA GLY A 170 -11.02 32.00 -43.75
C GLY A 170 -10.08 33.11 -43.25
N GLY A 171 -9.79 33.06 -41.96
CA GLY A 171 -8.79 33.89 -41.31
C GLY A 171 -8.23 33.22 -40.05
N LYS A 172 -7.19 33.83 -39.49
CA LYS A 172 -6.60 33.46 -38.20
C LYS A 172 -6.49 34.74 -37.38
N LEU A 173 -6.80 34.65 -36.09
CA LEU A 173 -6.45 35.73 -35.16
C LEU A 173 -4.92 35.85 -35.06
N PRO A 174 -4.39 37.05 -34.73
CA PRO A 174 -2.97 37.17 -34.39
C PRO A 174 -2.58 36.13 -33.32
N PRO A 175 -1.37 35.54 -33.40
CA PRO A 175 -0.91 34.56 -32.42
C PRO A 175 -0.93 35.13 -31.00
N ILE A 176 -1.34 34.31 -30.05
CA ILE A 176 -1.29 34.61 -28.62
C ILE A 176 -0.03 33.97 -28.04
N GLY A 177 0.87 34.78 -27.49
CA GLY A 177 1.98 34.28 -26.66
C GLY A 177 1.49 34.02 -25.24
N VAL A 178 1.52 32.76 -24.83
CA VAL A 178 1.19 32.32 -23.49
C VAL A 178 2.50 32.14 -22.70
N ASP A 179 2.56 32.70 -21.50
CA ASP A 179 3.67 32.57 -20.56
C ASP A 179 3.09 32.53 -19.14
N LEU A 180 3.10 31.38 -18.48
CA LEU A 180 2.57 31.23 -17.14
C LEU A 180 3.29 30.15 -16.33
N VAL A 181 3.19 30.25 -15.00
CA VAL A 181 3.65 29.22 -14.07
C VAL A 181 2.47 28.31 -13.72
N MET A 182 2.62 27.01 -13.95
CA MET A 182 1.60 25.99 -13.74
C MET A 182 1.99 25.04 -12.61
N TYR A 183 1.03 24.68 -11.78
CA TYR A 183 1.16 23.52 -10.90
C TYR A 183 1.20 22.24 -11.74
N MET A 184 2.32 21.54 -11.69
CA MET A 184 2.66 20.33 -12.44
C MET A 184 3.52 19.45 -11.51
N PRO A 185 2.89 18.73 -10.55
CA PRO A 185 3.61 18.06 -9.48
C PRO A 185 4.57 17.01 -10.00
N GLN A 186 5.61 16.70 -9.21
CA GLN A 186 6.56 15.66 -9.58
C GLN A 186 5.83 14.31 -9.76
N ILE A 187 6.10 13.66 -10.89
CA ILE A 187 5.60 12.34 -11.26
C ILE A 187 6.80 11.47 -11.60
N ARG A 188 6.63 10.14 -11.59
CA ARG A 188 7.71 9.24 -12.00
C ARG A 188 8.16 9.58 -13.42
N ASP A 189 9.44 9.42 -13.71
CA ASP A 189 10.07 9.85 -14.97
C ASP A 189 9.40 9.28 -16.23
N GLU A 190 8.72 8.14 -16.12
CA GLU A 190 8.00 7.51 -17.22
C GLU A 190 6.65 8.17 -17.55
N PHE A 191 6.13 9.03 -16.66
CA PHE A 191 4.88 9.74 -16.88
C PHE A 191 5.14 11.13 -17.46
N LEU A 192 4.46 11.43 -18.55
CA LEU A 192 4.55 12.72 -19.24
C LEU A 192 3.28 13.53 -19.04
N TYR A 193 3.46 14.81 -18.72
CA TYR A 193 2.39 15.79 -18.79
C TYR A 193 2.13 16.22 -20.23
N ASN A 194 0.86 16.29 -20.57
CA ASN A 194 0.35 16.95 -21.76
C ASN A 194 -0.25 18.31 -21.37
N ILE A 195 0.16 19.37 -22.09
CA ILE A 195 -0.52 20.66 -22.00
C ILE A 195 -1.69 20.65 -22.97
N ALA A 196 -2.91 20.77 -22.45
CA ALA A 196 -4.13 20.87 -23.24
C ALA A 196 -4.65 22.31 -23.24
N VAL A 197 -5.20 22.75 -24.38
CA VAL A 197 -5.73 24.12 -24.53
C VAL A 197 -7.14 24.08 -25.10
N GLU A 198 -8.03 24.86 -24.49
CA GLU A 198 -9.39 25.09 -24.96
C GLU A 198 -9.63 26.59 -25.14
N THR A 199 -10.39 26.98 -26.17
CA THR A 199 -10.65 28.39 -26.47
C THR A 199 -12.13 28.68 -26.66
N ARG A 200 -12.59 29.80 -26.11
CA ARG A 200 -13.92 30.35 -26.37
C ARG A 200 -13.79 31.79 -26.85
N SER A 201 -14.13 32.04 -28.11
CA SER A 201 -14.05 33.35 -28.74
C SER A 201 -15.42 34.00 -28.91
N THR A 202 -15.50 35.30 -28.67
CA THR A 202 -16.74 36.11 -28.78
C THR A 202 -16.45 37.37 -29.57
N VAL A 203 -17.28 37.69 -30.56
CA VAL A 203 -17.20 38.96 -31.29
C VAL A 203 -17.76 40.07 -30.39
N CYS A 204 -16.99 41.13 -30.18
CA CYS A 204 -17.44 42.31 -29.48
C CYS A 204 -18.12 43.27 -30.48
N PRO A 205 -19.36 43.75 -30.20
CA PRO A 205 -19.99 44.77 -31.02
C PRO A 205 -19.34 46.15 -30.82
N PRO A 206 -19.36 47.04 -31.83
CA PRO A 206 -19.97 46.86 -33.14
C PRO A 206 -19.05 46.13 -34.14
N THR A 207 -19.65 45.31 -34.99
CA THR A 207 -18.98 44.82 -36.21
C THR A 207 -19.35 45.74 -37.37
N ILE A 208 -18.35 46.39 -37.98
CA ILE A 208 -18.55 47.48 -38.95
C ILE A 208 -18.08 47.03 -40.33
N LYS A 209 -18.95 47.13 -41.35
CA LYS A 209 -18.57 46.95 -42.76
C LYS A 209 -18.31 48.31 -43.40
N ILE A 210 -17.12 48.51 -43.97
CA ILE A 210 -16.72 49.73 -44.71
C ILE A 210 -16.30 49.30 -46.12
N GLY A 211 -17.15 49.57 -47.12
CA GLY A 211 -16.93 49.11 -48.50
C GLY A 211 -16.79 47.58 -48.56
N TYR A 212 -15.62 47.11 -48.97
CA TYR A 212 -15.29 45.68 -49.07
C TYR A 212 -14.58 45.11 -47.82
N LEU A 213 -14.41 45.90 -46.77
CA LEU A 213 -13.71 45.52 -45.54
C LEU A 213 -14.72 45.29 -44.39
N LEU A 214 -14.43 44.30 -43.56
CA LEU A 214 -15.09 44.07 -42.28
C LEU A 214 -14.10 44.37 -41.16
N LYS A 215 -14.49 45.29 -40.27
CA LYS A 215 -13.80 45.59 -39.02
C LYS A 215 -14.56 44.98 -37.85
N PHE A 216 -13.89 44.19 -37.03
CA PHE A 216 -14.48 43.57 -35.84
C PHE A 216 -13.46 43.42 -34.72
N GLU A 217 -13.97 43.24 -33.51
CA GLU A 217 -13.17 43.02 -32.31
C GLU A 217 -13.55 41.67 -31.68
N VAL A 218 -12.59 41.02 -31.03
CA VAL A 218 -12.80 39.68 -30.47
C VAL A 218 -12.23 39.60 -29.08
N ARG A 219 -13.04 39.10 -28.14
CA ARG A 219 -12.58 38.62 -26.84
C ARG A 219 -12.43 37.11 -26.88
N VAL A 220 -11.31 36.60 -26.38
CA VAL A 220 -11.01 35.17 -26.32
C VAL A 220 -10.70 34.78 -24.88
N HIS A 221 -11.39 33.77 -24.37
CA HIS A 221 -10.99 33.04 -23.16
C HIS A 221 -10.20 31.80 -23.57
N VAL A 222 -9.04 31.59 -22.94
CA VAL A 222 -8.15 30.45 -23.16
C VAL A 222 -8.02 29.71 -21.84
N TRP A 223 -8.38 28.42 -21.81
CA TRP A 223 -8.10 27.52 -20.70
C TRP A 223 -6.86 26.69 -21.02
N ILE A 224 -5.87 26.73 -20.15
CA ILE A 224 -4.64 25.96 -20.22
C ILE A 224 -4.66 24.94 -19.08
N LYS A 225 -4.49 23.66 -19.43
CA LYS A 225 -4.61 22.54 -18.49
C LYS A 225 -3.33 21.71 -18.50
N SER A 226 -2.86 21.34 -17.30
CA SER A 226 -1.87 20.27 -17.15
C SER A 226 -2.61 18.95 -17.02
N VAL A 227 -2.37 18.03 -17.95
CA VAL A 227 -3.06 16.73 -18.01
C VAL A 227 -2.02 15.62 -17.95
N GLY A 228 -2.16 14.71 -16.98
CA GLY A 228 -1.30 13.54 -16.87
C GLY A 228 -2.14 12.26 -16.91
N ARG A 229 -1.60 11.21 -17.50
CA ARG A 229 -2.24 9.89 -17.50
C ARG A 229 -1.98 9.23 -16.16
N ILE A 230 -3.01 8.74 -15.48
CA ILE A 230 -2.92 8.08 -14.18
C ILE A 230 -3.61 6.73 -14.22
N GLN A 231 -3.20 5.84 -13.32
CA GLN A 231 -3.94 4.62 -13.03
C GLN A 231 -4.95 4.87 -11.91
N VAL A 232 -6.21 4.52 -12.13
CA VAL A 232 -7.28 4.61 -11.13
C VAL A 232 -7.92 3.23 -11.00
N TYR A 233 -8.31 2.85 -9.79
CA TYR A 233 -9.05 1.60 -9.56
C TYR A 233 -10.54 1.90 -9.52
N ILE A 234 -11.31 1.24 -10.37
CA ILE A 234 -12.78 1.30 -10.35
C ILE A 234 -13.35 -0.04 -9.93
N PRO A 235 -14.47 -0.06 -9.18
CA PRO A 235 -15.17 -1.30 -8.89
C PRO A 235 -15.79 -1.86 -10.17
N THR A 236 -15.50 -3.11 -10.49
CA THR A 236 -16.09 -3.85 -11.61
C THR A 236 -16.78 -5.10 -11.08
N TYR A 237 -17.91 -5.44 -11.70
CA TYR A 237 -18.65 -6.62 -11.34
C TYR A 237 -17.95 -7.88 -11.88
N ASN A 238 -17.57 -8.79 -11.00
CA ASN A 238 -17.03 -10.11 -11.34
C ASN A 238 -17.98 -11.20 -10.79
N PRO A 239 -18.74 -11.90 -11.65
CA PRO A 239 -19.66 -12.97 -11.23
C PRO A 239 -18.94 -14.26 -10.81
N SER A 240 -17.61 -14.34 -10.94
CA SER A 240 -16.80 -15.50 -10.58
C SER A 240 -15.47 -15.05 -9.98
N PRO A 241 -15.48 -14.43 -8.78
CA PRO A 241 -14.25 -14.00 -8.13
C PRO A 241 -13.35 -15.22 -7.86
N LYS A 242 -12.08 -15.13 -8.28
CA LYS A 242 -11.11 -16.24 -8.18
C LYS A 242 -10.71 -16.56 -6.75
N SER A 243 -10.84 -15.60 -5.82
CA SER A 243 -10.47 -15.75 -4.42
C SER A 243 -11.28 -14.77 -3.57
N ASN A 244 -11.73 -15.23 -2.39
CA ASN A 244 -12.34 -14.40 -1.36
C ASN A 244 -11.37 -14.09 -0.22
N VAL A 245 -10.07 -14.32 -0.43
CA VAL A 245 -9.06 -14.07 0.59
C VAL A 245 -9.04 -12.57 0.88
N LEU A 246 -9.28 -12.22 2.15
CA LEU A 246 -9.27 -10.84 2.60
C LEU A 246 -7.85 -10.31 2.51
N TRP A 247 -7.68 -9.09 2.00
CA TRP A 247 -6.39 -8.43 2.03
C TRP A 247 -6.07 -7.95 3.45
N GLY A 248 -4.86 -8.26 3.92
CA GLY A 248 -4.30 -7.79 5.18
C GLY A 248 -3.02 -7.00 4.93
N GLU A 249 -2.84 -5.94 5.72
CA GLU A 249 -1.60 -5.18 5.74
C GLU A 249 -0.86 -5.50 7.03
N GLY A 250 0.42 -5.86 6.91
CA GLY A 250 1.31 -6.13 8.03
C GLY A 250 2.37 -5.06 8.12
N TYR A 251 2.51 -4.49 9.31
CA TYR A 251 3.43 -3.42 9.63
C TYR A 251 4.17 -3.77 10.92
N GLN A 252 5.22 -3.02 11.19
CA GLN A 252 6.07 -3.27 12.35
C GLN A 252 6.69 -1.97 12.84
N TYR A 253 6.77 -1.85 14.15
CA TYR A 253 7.60 -0.88 14.84
C TYR A 253 8.80 -1.62 15.43
N ASN A 254 10.01 -1.13 15.17
CA ASN A 254 11.25 -1.76 15.61
C ASN A 254 12.03 -0.77 16.46
N THR A 255 12.51 -1.23 17.62
CA THR A 255 13.40 -0.45 18.48
C THR A 255 14.38 -1.36 19.20
N VAL A 256 15.36 -0.77 19.88
CA VAL A 256 16.37 -1.48 20.67
C VAL A 256 16.24 -1.05 22.12
N SER A 257 16.24 -2.02 23.02
CA SER A 257 16.23 -1.70 24.44
C SER A 257 17.52 -1.02 24.87
N ASP A 258 17.39 0.00 25.72
CA ASP A 258 18.52 0.66 26.38
C ASP A 258 18.94 -0.05 27.69
N GLY A 259 18.19 -1.08 28.12
CA GLY A 259 18.40 -1.78 29.38
C GLY A 259 17.86 -1.04 30.60
N ILE A 260 17.10 0.04 30.42
CA ILE A 260 16.68 0.95 31.50
C ILE A 260 15.19 1.25 31.43
N LYS A 261 14.66 1.61 30.24
CA LYS A 261 13.29 2.10 30.10
C LYS A 261 12.27 1.00 29.81
N ARG A 262 11.03 1.26 30.24
CA ARG A 262 9.83 0.44 29.96
C ARG A 262 8.91 1.08 28.94
N VAL A 263 9.10 2.36 28.66
CA VAL A 263 8.24 3.13 27.76
C VAL A 263 9.04 3.43 26.51
N TYR A 264 8.48 3.06 25.37
CA TYR A 264 9.03 3.30 24.04
C TYR A 264 8.04 4.14 23.25
N THR A 265 8.55 5.11 22.50
CA THR A 265 7.74 6.03 21.69
C THR A 265 8.14 5.98 20.22
N ASN A 266 7.46 6.74 19.38
CA ASN A 266 7.84 6.90 17.96
C ASN A 266 9.26 7.45 17.78
N GLU A 267 9.80 8.18 18.75
CA GLU A 267 11.17 8.71 18.69
C GLU A 267 12.23 7.62 18.80
N ASP A 268 11.86 6.46 19.34
CA ASP A 268 12.75 5.31 19.51
C ASP A 268 12.75 4.37 18.30
N GLU A 269 11.95 4.65 17.28
CA GLU A 269 11.84 3.80 16.08
C GLU A 269 13.15 3.76 15.29
N LEU A 270 13.56 2.56 14.91
CA LEU A 270 14.62 2.35 13.92
C LEU A 270 14.07 2.61 12.52
N LEU A 271 14.32 3.82 12.03
CA LEU A 271 13.73 4.31 10.77
C LEU A 271 14.13 3.53 9.51
N GLU A 272 15.18 2.69 9.60
CA GLU A 272 15.61 1.78 8.53
C GLU A 272 14.64 0.60 8.29
N TYR A 273 13.80 0.26 9.27
CA TYR A 273 12.85 -0.85 9.20
C TYR A 273 11.38 -0.42 9.06
N GLY A 274 11.12 0.89 9.12
CA GLY A 274 9.78 1.47 9.10
C GLY A 274 9.78 2.91 9.60
N ASN A 275 8.73 3.66 9.33
CA ASN A 275 8.57 5.04 9.80
C ASN A 275 7.11 5.36 10.15
N LEU A 276 6.38 4.34 10.57
CA LEU A 276 4.94 4.42 10.84
C LEU A 276 4.66 4.60 12.34
N GLY A 277 5.68 4.43 13.18
CA GLY A 277 5.54 4.50 14.63
C GLY A 277 4.65 3.39 15.20
N ILE A 278 4.23 3.63 16.44
CA ILE A 278 3.35 2.77 17.22
C ILE A 278 1.90 3.12 16.88
N PRO A 279 1.10 2.17 16.37
CA PRO A 279 -0.22 2.47 15.81
C PRO A 279 -1.25 2.76 16.90
N ASN A 280 -2.35 3.41 16.52
CA ASN A 280 -3.54 3.42 17.33
C ASN A 280 -4.18 2.01 17.35
N PRO A 281 -4.36 1.37 18.52
CA PRO A 281 -4.97 0.04 18.63
C PRO A 281 -6.38 -0.06 18.04
N ASP A 282 -7.12 1.05 17.95
CA ASP A 282 -8.47 1.10 17.38
C ASP A 282 -8.47 1.01 15.84
N GLU A 283 -7.34 1.25 15.18
CA GLU A 283 -7.22 1.24 13.71
C GLU A 283 -6.62 -0.04 13.13
N ILE A 284 -6.18 -0.97 13.98
CA ILE A 284 -5.55 -2.24 13.62
C ILE A 284 -6.42 -3.43 14.06
N SER A 285 -6.21 -4.60 13.48
CA SER A 285 -6.93 -5.83 13.82
C SER A 285 -6.39 -6.44 15.12
N PHE A 286 -5.08 -6.62 15.20
CA PHE A 286 -4.35 -7.07 16.39
C PHE A 286 -2.85 -6.81 16.23
N PHE A 287 -2.08 -7.05 17.30
CA PHE A 287 -0.63 -6.91 17.34
C PHE A 287 0.03 -8.05 18.12
N ASN A 288 1.31 -8.28 17.81
CA ASN A 288 2.21 -9.17 18.49
C ASN A 288 3.44 -8.38 18.94
N LEU A 289 3.83 -8.50 20.20
CA LEU A 289 5.08 -7.94 20.70
C LEU A 289 6.11 -9.06 20.84
N TYR A 290 7.27 -8.87 20.23
CA TYR A 290 8.43 -9.73 20.37
C TYR A 290 9.52 -8.95 21.11
N ILE A 291 10.10 -9.55 22.15
CA ILE A 291 11.26 -9.02 22.85
C ILE A 291 12.31 -10.10 22.81
N ASN A 292 13.46 -9.81 22.20
CA ASN A 292 14.52 -10.78 21.99
C ASN A 292 13.98 -12.09 21.40
N ASP A 293 13.17 -11.94 20.34
CA ASP A 293 12.58 -13.02 19.53
C ASP A 293 11.53 -13.89 20.23
N VAL A 294 11.22 -13.60 21.50
CA VAL A 294 10.17 -14.29 22.24
C VAL A 294 8.89 -13.48 22.20
N LEU A 295 7.82 -14.12 21.72
CA LEU A 295 6.46 -13.57 21.74
C LEU A 295 6.03 -13.27 23.18
N GLN A 296 5.68 -12.02 23.46
CA GLN A 296 5.30 -11.57 24.78
C GLN A 296 3.79 -11.76 25.02
N PRO A 297 3.40 -12.30 26.19
CA PRO A 297 2.00 -12.34 26.62
C PRO A 297 1.36 -10.96 26.64
N ARG A 298 0.07 -10.88 26.29
CA ARG A 298 -0.66 -9.60 26.20
C ARG A 298 -0.72 -8.83 27.53
N ASN A 299 -0.64 -9.52 28.67
CA ASN A 299 -0.61 -8.89 29.99
C ASN A 299 0.72 -8.16 30.28
N ASN A 300 1.78 -8.45 29.53
CA ASN A 300 3.12 -7.90 29.78
C ASN A 300 3.31 -6.51 29.18
N TYR A 301 2.35 -5.98 28.43
CA TYR A 301 2.50 -4.69 27.77
C TYR A 301 1.17 -4.01 27.48
N LYS A 302 1.23 -2.69 27.31
CA LYS A 302 0.13 -1.84 26.85
C LYS A 302 0.57 -1.07 25.62
N VAL A 303 -0.28 -1.04 24.60
CA VAL A 303 -0.09 -0.24 23.39
C VAL A 303 -1.13 0.87 23.37
N GLU A 304 -0.67 2.09 23.13
CA GLU A 304 -1.46 3.29 22.85
C GLU A 304 -0.84 3.97 21.62
N GLU A 305 -1.59 4.83 20.95
CA GLU A 305 -1.05 5.57 19.80
C GLU A 305 0.24 6.31 20.18
N GLY A 306 1.33 6.01 19.47
CA GLY A 306 2.65 6.58 19.72
C GLY A 306 3.38 6.07 20.96
N ARG A 307 2.85 5.07 21.70
CA ARG A 307 3.41 4.63 22.98
C ARG A 307 3.25 3.13 23.25
N LEU A 308 4.36 2.44 23.51
CA LEU A 308 4.43 1.07 24.01
C LEU A 308 4.95 1.12 25.46
N THR A 309 4.22 0.50 26.39
CA THR A 309 4.61 0.41 27.81
C THR A 309 4.73 -1.05 28.22
N LEU A 310 5.91 -1.46 28.70
CA LEU A 310 6.15 -2.77 29.30
C LEU A 310 5.66 -2.75 30.76
N LEU A 311 4.83 -3.74 31.10
CA LEU A 311 4.17 -3.89 32.41
C LEU A 311 4.85 -4.92 33.32
N THR A 312 5.91 -5.56 32.83
CA THR A 312 6.75 -6.48 33.61
C THR A 312 7.52 -5.74 34.70
N GLU A 313 8.06 -6.47 35.68
CA GLU A 313 9.00 -5.92 36.67
C GLU A 313 10.44 -5.83 36.15
N ASP A 314 10.81 -6.64 35.15
CA ASP A 314 12.13 -6.58 34.51
C ASP A 314 12.08 -5.76 33.23
N VAL A 315 13.19 -5.11 32.89
CA VAL A 315 13.37 -4.45 31.59
C VAL A 315 14.14 -5.37 30.64
N PRO A 316 13.92 -5.29 29.32
CA PRO A 316 14.73 -6.05 28.38
C PRO A 316 16.21 -5.68 28.50
N LEU A 317 17.11 -6.61 28.19
CA LEU A 317 18.54 -6.34 28.25
C LEU A 317 18.93 -5.27 27.25
N LYS A 318 19.93 -4.46 27.60
CA LYS A 318 20.46 -3.45 26.68
C LYS A 318 20.91 -4.11 25.37
N GLY A 319 20.45 -3.58 24.25
CA GLY A 319 20.72 -4.12 22.93
C GLY A 319 19.70 -5.15 22.45
N SER A 320 18.77 -5.61 23.29
CA SER A 320 17.74 -6.55 22.86
C SER A 320 16.77 -5.89 21.88
N PRO A 321 16.45 -6.55 20.74
CA PRO A 321 15.47 -6.06 19.79
C PRO A 321 14.07 -6.14 20.40
N ILE A 322 13.27 -5.11 20.12
CA ILE A 322 11.86 -5.03 20.46
C ILE A 322 11.10 -4.77 19.16
N ILE A 323 10.24 -5.71 18.79
CA ILE A 323 9.46 -5.66 17.56
C ILE A 323 7.99 -5.73 17.91
N LEU A 324 7.25 -4.67 17.59
CA LEU A 324 5.79 -4.67 17.65
C LEU A 324 5.26 -4.87 16.24
N GLU A 325 4.87 -6.10 15.91
CA GLU A 325 4.16 -6.43 14.67
C GLU A 325 2.68 -6.07 14.85
N TYR A 326 2.07 -5.41 13.86
CA TYR A 326 0.65 -5.12 13.87
C TYR A 326 0.03 -5.35 12.50
N LEU A 327 -1.17 -5.93 12.53
CA LEU A 327 -1.88 -6.38 11.35
C LEU A 327 -3.19 -5.61 11.23
N LYS A 328 -3.48 -5.13 10.02
CA LYS A 328 -4.74 -4.48 9.65
C LYS A 328 -5.42 -5.30 8.57
N ILE A 329 -6.50 -5.96 8.94
CA ILE A 329 -7.27 -6.83 8.06
C ILE A 329 -8.65 -6.20 7.87
N CYS A 330 -9.04 -6.00 6.62
CA CYS A 330 -10.31 -5.39 6.28
C CYS A 330 -11.17 -6.33 5.43
N ASN A 331 -12.47 -6.36 5.71
CA ASN A 331 -13.47 -6.98 4.85
C ASN A 331 -14.36 -5.88 4.27
N ASN A 332 -14.40 -5.74 2.94
CA ASN A 332 -15.18 -4.70 2.25
C ASN A 332 -14.97 -3.27 2.80
N GLY A 333 -13.75 -2.96 3.24
CA GLY A 333 -13.38 -1.66 3.83
C GLY A 333 -13.68 -1.51 5.33
N GLN A 334 -14.34 -2.48 5.95
CA GLN A 334 -14.55 -2.53 7.40
C GLN A 334 -13.39 -3.24 8.09
N LEU A 335 -12.83 -2.61 9.12
CA LEU A 335 -11.79 -3.21 9.95
C LEU A 335 -12.35 -4.42 10.72
N LEU A 336 -11.68 -5.56 10.61
CA LEU A 336 -11.98 -6.73 11.42
C LEU A 336 -11.14 -6.72 12.68
N LYS A 337 -11.79 -6.59 13.85
CA LYS A 337 -11.10 -6.73 15.14
C LYS A 337 -10.84 -8.20 15.43
N ALA A 338 -9.64 -8.47 15.94
CA ALA A 338 -9.26 -9.79 16.44
C ALA A 338 -9.21 -9.80 17.97
N ASP A 339 -9.86 -10.79 18.56
CA ASP A 339 -9.55 -11.19 19.93
C ASP A 339 -8.37 -12.16 19.87
N VAL A 340 -7.32 -11.90 20.66
CA VAL A 340 -6.12 -12.75 20.74
C VAL A 340 -6.01 -13.30 22.14
N TYR A 341 -5.81 -14.61 22.25
CA TYR A 341 -5.58 -15.30 23.51
C TYR A 341 -4.31 -16.15 23.43
N HIS A 342 -3.56 -16.21 24.53
CA HIS A 342 -2.36 -17.02 24.64
C HIS A 342 -2.52 -18.00 25.80
N TYR A 343 -2.37 -19.29 25.52
CA TYR A 343 -2.04 -20.27 26.53
C TYR A 343 -0.51 -20.28 26.68
N ASN A 344 0.00 -20.02 27.88
CA ASN A 344 1.44 -19.97 28.15
C ASN A 344 1.81 -21.03 29.18
N THR A 345 2.89 -21.76 28.92
CA THR A 345 3.47 -22.72 29.85
C THR A 345 4.98 -22.78 29.68
N VAL A 346 5.66 -23.56 30.53
CA VAL A 346 7.08 -23.87 30.41
C VAL A 346 7.26 -25.35 30.13
N ALA A 347 8.28 -25.67 29.34
CA ALA A 347 8.62 -27.06 29.04
C ALA A 347 8.99 -27.84 30.31
N LYS A 348 8.34 -28.99 30.52
CA LYS A 348 8.54 -29.87 31.68
C LYS A 348 8.99 -31.28 31.29
N ASN A 349 9.89 -31.37 30.29
CA ASN A 349 10.40 -32.63 29.74
C ASN A 349 9.29 -33.66 29.42
N LYS A 350 8.19 -33.18 28.84
CA LYS A 350 7.01 -33.99 28.49
C LYS A 350 6.42 -33.54 27.16
N ARG A 351 5.65 -34.44 26.55
CA ARG A 351 4.97 -34.20 25.25
C ARG A 351 3.60 -33.58 25.39
N VAL A 352 2.90 -33.90 26.49
CA VAL A 352 1.49 -33.55 26.68
C VAL A 352 1.37 -32.46 27.73
N TYR A 353 0.76 -31.36 27.33
CA TYR A 353 0.44 -30.21 28.16
C TYR A 353 -1.07 -30.08 28.26
N THR A 354 -1.54 -29.68 29.44
CA THR A 354 -2.96 -29.57 29.76
C THR A 354 -3.27 -28.20 30.37
N ASN A 355 -4.54 -27.95 30.67
CA ASN A 355 -4.95 -26.73 31.38
C ASN A 355 -4.24 -26.55 32.73
N GLU A 356 -3.83 -27.63 33.40
CA GLU A 356 -3.11 -27.58 34.67
C GLU A 356 -1.68 -27.04 34.54
N ASP A 357 -1.13 -27.03 33.32
CA ASP A 357 0.19 -26.49 33.05
C ASP A 357 0.20 -24.99 32.74
N GLU A 358 -0.97 -24.35 32.61
CA GLU A 358 -1.06 -22.93 32.27
C GLU A 358 -0.41 -22.05 33.36
N LEU A 359 0.40 -21.09 32.93
CA LEU A 359 0.88 -20.00 33.78
C LEU A 359 -0.25 -18.99 33.97
N LEU A 360 -0.90 -19.07 35.13
CA LEU A 360 -2.13 -18.34 35.40
C LEU A 360 -1.98 -16.80 35.45
N GLU A 361 -0.76 -16.29 35.55
CA GLU A 361 -0.44 -14.86 35.46
C GLU A 361 -0.64 -14.28 34.05
N TYR A 362 -0.58 -15.13 33.01
CA TYR A 362 -0.70 -14.71 31.61
C TYR A 362 -2.03 -15.08 30.95
N GLY A 363 -2.82 -15.95 31.58
CA GLY A 363 -4.08 -16.46 31.04
C GLY A 363 -4.74 -17.43 32.01
N ASN A 364 -6.03 -17.71 31.85
CA ASN A 364 -6.76 -18.62 32.74
C ASN A 364 -7.88 -19.38 32.04
N ARG A 365 -7.79 -19.54 30.72
CA ARG A 365 -8.84 -20.19 29.91
C ARG A 365 -8.41 -21.59 29.45
N GLY A 366 -7.19 -22.02 29.75
CA GLY A 366 -6.62 -23.27 29.31
C GLY A 366 -6.40 -23.35 27.81
N ILE A 367 -6.19 -24.57 27.33
CA ILE A 367 -6.06 -24.90 25.91
C ILE A 367 -7.48 -24.94 25.33
N LEU A 368 -7.79 -24.00 24.44
CA LEU A 368 -9.11 -23.82 23.86
C LEU A 368 -9.36 -24.79 22.70
N ASN A 369 -10.62 -24.94 22.30
CA ASN A 369 -10.97 -25.72 21.12
C ASN A 369 -10.45 -25.01 19.85
N PRO A 370 -9.52 -25.63 19.08
CA PRO A 370 -8.94 -25.00 17.88
C PRO A 370 -10.00 -24.69 16.80
N GLU A 371 -11.11 -25.44 16.79
CA GLU A 371 -12.21 -25.22 15.85
C GLU A 371 -13.01 -23.94 16.10
N GLU A 372 -12.87 -23.31 17.27
CA GLU A 372 -13.53 -22.03 17.57
C GLU A 372 -12.70 -20.84 17.09
N ALA A 373 -11.39 -21.02 16.95
CA ALA A 373 -10.47 -19.99 16.49
C ALA A 373 -10.53 -19.82 14.97
N SER A 374 -10.11 -18.64 14.50
CA SER A 374 -9.83 -18.41 13.09
C SER A 374 -8.61 -19.20 12.64
N TYR A 375 -7.56 -19.20 13.48
CA TYR A 375 -6.35 -20.00 13.38
C TYR A 375 -5.56 -19.88 14.70
N TYR A 376 -4.49 -20.64 14.81
CA TYR A 376 -3.60 -20.66 15.97
C TYR A 376 -2.15 -20.87 15.54
N ASN A 377 -1.22 -20.47 16.41
CA ASN A 377 0.22 -20.63 16.23
C ASN A 377 0.84 -21.18 17.51
N LEU A 378 1.71 -22.18 17.39
CA LEU A 378 2.52 -22.66 18.51
C LEU A 378 3.95 -22.10 18.39
N PHE A 379 4.43 -21.46 19.45
CA PHE A 379 5.81 -21.01 19.58
C PHE A 379 6.48 -21.82 20.71
N ILE A 380 7.67 -22.35 20.42
CA ILE A 380 8.53 -23.00 21.41
C ILE A 380 9.86 -22.27 21.40
N ASN A 381 10.22 -21.68 22.55
CA ASN A 381 11.42 -20.85 22.67
C ASN A 381 11.52 -19.74 21.60
N GLY A 382 10.40 -19.08 21.30
CA GLY A 382 10.30 -18.06 20.25
C GLY A 382 10.19 -18.60 18.82
N VAL A 383 10.49 -19.88 18.58
CA VAL A 383 10.44 -20.49 17.24
C VAL A 383 9.02 -20.96 16.91
N LEU A 384 8.45 -20.42 15.83
CA LEU A 384 7.17 -20.86 15.27
C LEU A 384 7.25 -22.34 14.84
N GLN A 385 6.37 -23.16 15.39
CA GLN A 385 6.31 -24.58 15.10
C GLN A 385 5.37 -24.89 13.93
N PRO A 386 5.76 -25.79 13.02
CA PRO A 386 4.87 -26.33 12.00
C PRO A 386 3.69 -27.10 12.59
N HIS A 387 2.56 -27.12 11.86
CA HIS A 387 1.36 -27.82 12.31
C HIS A 387 1.55 -29.34 12.40
N SER A 388 2.45 -29.94 11.60
CA SER A 388 2.81 -31.36 11.73
C SER A 388 3.49 -31.70 13.05
N ASN A 389 4.08 -30.71 13.74
CA ASN A 389 4.86 -30.94 14.95
C ASN A 389 4.00 -31.06 16.21
N TYR A 390 2.70 -30.79 16.13
CA TYR A 390 1.85 -30.82 17.30
C TYR A 390 0.38 -31.12 16.95
N SER A 391 -0.36 -31.61 17.94
CA SER A 391 -1.80 -31.79 17.88
C SER A 391 -2.45 -31.02 19.01
N ILE A 392 -3.60 -30.41 18.75
CA ILE A 392 -4.39 -29.67 19.75
C ILE A 392 -5.81 -30.20 19.74
N GLU A 393 -6.32 -30.44 20.94
CA GLU A 393 -7.74 -30.58 21.23
C GLU A 393 -8.08 -29.75 22.47
N ALA A 394 -9.37 -29.54 22.72
CA ALA A 394 -9.80 -28.78 23.89
C ALA A 394 -9.19 -29.40 25.17
N GLY A 395 -8.41 -28.61 25.91
CA GLY A 395 -7.73 -29.03 27.13
C GLY A 395 -6.39 -29.75 26.96
N ARG A 396 -5.91 -29.99 25.73
CA ARG A 396 -4.70 -30.81 25.50
C ARG A 396 -3.90 -30.36 24.27
N LEU A 397 -2.60 -30.14 24.49
CA LEU A 397 -1.57 -29.93 23.47
C LEU A 397 -0.61 -31.11 23.53
N GLU A 398 -0.36 -31.77 22.40
CA GLU A 398 0.60 -32.87 22.28
C GLU A 398 1.69 -32.51 21.26
N LEU A 399 2.96 -32.60 21.68
CA LEU A 399 4.11 -32.45 20.79
C LEU A 399 4.44 -33.78 20.10
N LEU A 400 4.47 -33.75 18.77
CA LEU A 400 4.67 -34.91 17.90
C LEU A 400 6.13 -35.05 17.42
N THR A 401 6.99 -34.10 17.75
CA THR A 401 8.43 -34.13 17.44
C THR A 401 9.15 -35.24 18.19
N GLU A 402 10.22 -35.81 17.65
CA GLU A 402 11.03 -36.80 18.40
C GLU A 402 11.71 -36.15 19.62
N GLU A 403 12.32 -34.98 19.41
CA GLU A 403 12.98 -34.22 20.47
C GLU A 403 11.96 -33.43 21.30
N LEU A 404 12.23 -33.35 22.60
CA LEU A 404 11.46 -32.55 23.54
C LEU A 404 12.06 -31.15 23.65
N PRO A 405 11.23 -30.11 23.89
CA PRO A 405 11.74 -28.80 24.21
C PRO A 405 12.65 -28.83 25.43
N ILE A 406 13.70 -28.00 25.41
CA ILE A 406 14.61 -27.82 26.55
C ILE A 406 13.79 -27.45 27.78
N GLU A 407 14.05 -28.11 28.91
CA GLU A 407 13.34 -27.85 30.16
C GLU A 407 13.41 -26.36 30.56
N GLY A 408 12.27 -25.79 30.96
CA GLY A 408 12.13 -24.37 31.27
C GLY A 408 11.94 -23.46 30.05
N ALA A 409 12.08 -23.94 28.82
CA ALA A 409 11.82 -23.14 27.63
C ALA A 409 10.34 -22.69 27.59
N PRO A 410 10.06 -21.44 27.17
CA PRO A 410 8.69 -20.96 27.07
C PRO A 410 7.95 -21.63 25.92
N ILE A 411 6.70 -22.01 26.18
CA ILE A 411 5.78 -22.55 25.20
C ILE A 411 4.55 -21.64 25.18
N SER A 412 4.27 -21.05 24.03
CA SER A 412 3.14 -20.14 23.84
C SER A 412 2.28 -20.62 22.70
N LEU A 413 1.03 -20.96 23.00
CA LEU A 413 0.01 -21.30 22.03
C LEU A 413 -0.93 -20.11 21.86
N GLN A 414 -0.82 -19.44 20.72
CA GLN A 414 -1.59 -18.27 20.37
C GLN A 414 -2.84 -18.67 19.59
N TYR A 415 -3.99 -18.15 19.98
CA TYR A 415 -5.25 -18.25 19.25
C TYR A 415 -5.67 -16.88 18.75
N ILE A 416 -6.06 -16.80 17.48
CA ILE A 416 -6.60 -15.59 16.86
C ILE A 416 -8.07 -15.81 16.52
N TYR A 417 -8.93 -14.91 16.95
CA TYR A 417 -10.38 -14.92 16.71
C TYR A 417 -10.78 -13.66 15.93
N LEU A 418 -10.90 -13.80 14.62
CA LEU A 418 -11.42 -12.74 13.75
C LEU A 418 -12.93 -12.88 13.62
N LYS A 419 -13.65 -11.92 14.19
CA LYS A 419 -15.11 -11.83 14.03
C LYS A 419 -15.41 -11.37 12.61
N GLY A 420 -16.24 -12.11 11.88
CA GLY A 420 -16.86 -11.59 10.66
C GLY A 420 -17.72 -10.40 11.06
N GLY A 421 -17.61 -9.30 10.31
CA GLY A 421 -18.37 -8.07 10.55
C GLY A 421 -19.87 -8.27 10.54
#